data_AF-A0A376LLC9-F1
#
_entry.id   AF-A0A376LLC9-F1
#
_cell.length_a   1.000
_cell.length_b   1.000
_cell.length_c   1.000
_cell.angle_alpha   90.00
_cell.angle_beta   90.00
_cell.angle_gamma   90.00
#
_symmetry.space_group_name_H-M   'P 1'
#
loop_
_entity.id
_entity.type
_entity.pdbx_description
1 polymer ?
#
loop_
_entity_poly.entity_id
_entity_poly.type
_entity_poly.pdbx_seq_one_letter_code
_entity_poly.pdbx_strand_id
1 'polypeptide(L)'
;MKDEILGLPEEEKRDLAALQDTARERQKQKFLEGFFIDVASIPGVGPARKAALRSFGIETAADVTRRSVKQVKGFGDHLTQAVIDWKASCERRFVFRPNEAVTPADRQAVMAKMTAKRHRLESALTVGATELQRFRLHAPARTMPLMEPLRQAAEKLAQAKADLSRC
;
A
#
# COMPACT_ATOMS: atom_id res chain seq x y z
N MET A 1 18.91 -2.57 3.96
CA MET A 1 18.85 -4.05 3.82
C MET A 1 18.64 -4.79 5.15
N LYS A 2 19.53 -4.70 6.16
CA LYS A 2 19.29 -5.35 7.47
C LYS A 2 18.01 -4.84 8.15
N ASP A 3 17.85 -3.52 8.21
CA ASP A 3 16.67 -2.89 8.80
C ASP A 3 15.39 -3.18 8.02
N GLU A 4 15.50 -3.37 6.70
CA GLU A 4 14.37 -3.75 5.83
C GLU A 4 13.90 -5.18 6.13
N ILE A 5 14.82 -6.14 6.33
CA ILE A 5 14.47 -7.52 6.70
C ILE A 5 13.84 -7.56 8.10
N LEU A 6 14.40 -6.79 9.05
CA LEU A 6 13.87 -6.68 10.41
C LEU A 6 12.49 -5.99 10.45
N GLY A 7 12.19 -5.13 9.46
CA GLY A 7 10.91 -4.45 9.32
C GLY A 7 9.79 -5.29 8.68
N LEU A 8 10.11 -6.43 8.04
CA LEU A 8 9.11 -7.26 7.35
C LEU A 8 7.94 -7.72 8.24
N PRO A 9 8.14 -8.15 9.50
CA PRO A 9 7.03 -8.56 10.36
C PRO A 9 6.08 -7.41 10.70
N GLU A 10 6.60 -6.19 10.84
CA GLU A 10 5.77 -5.01 11.11
C GLU A 10 5.02 -4.55 9.86
N GLU A 11 5.61 -4.71 8.67
CA GLU A 11 4.93 -4.49 7.40
C GLU A 11 3.82 -5.52 7.17
N GLU A 12 4.07 -6.79 7.47
CA GLU A 12 3.07 -7.87 7.39
C GLU A 12 1.86 -7.58 8.29
N LYS A 13 2.08 -7.16 9.54
CA LYS A 13 0.99 -6.77 10.45
C LYS A 13 0.18 -5.61 9.90
N ARG A 14 0.82 -4.60 9.31
CA ARG A 14 0.13 -3.44 8.70
C ARG A 14 -0.70 -3.87 7.49
N ASP A 15 -0.14 -4.72 6.63
CA ASP A 15 -0.84 -5.23 5.44
C ASP A 15 -2.05 -6.09 5.86
N LEU A 16 -1.92 -6.91 6.90
CA LEU A 16 -3.04 -7.68 7.46
C LEU A 16 -4.11 -6.78 8.08
N ALA A 17 -3.73 -5.72 8.78
CA ALA A 17 -4.69 -4.73 9.32
C ALA A 17 -5.44 -4.00 8.20
N ALA A 18 -4.73 -3.58 7.14
CA ALA A 18 -5.34 -2.94 5.98
C ALA A 18 -6.32 -3.88 5.24
N LEU A 19 -6.03 -5.18 5.20
CA LEU A 19 -6.99 -6.18 4.70
C LEU A 19 -8.24 -6.24 5.57
N GLN A 20 -8.13 -6.15 6.89
CA GLN A 20 -9.30 -6.15 7.78
C GLN A 20 -10.16 -4.90 7.57
N ASP A 21 -9.55 -3.73 7.41
CA ASP A 21 -10.26 -2.48 7.17
C ASP A 21 -11.00 -2.51 5.82
N THR A 22 -10.31 -2.91 4.76
CA THR A 22 -10.93 -3.05 3.43
C THR A 22 -12.00 -4.14 3.39
N ALA A 23 -11.82 -5.23 4.13
CA ALA A 23 -12.80 -6.30 4.25
C ALA A 23 -14.06 -5.85 4.99
N ARG A 24 -13.92 -5.03 6.05
CA ARG A 24 -15.05 -4.43 6.77
C ARG A 24 -15.89 -3.54 5.87
N GLU A 25 -15.25 -2.68 5.09
CA GLU A 25 -15.95 -1.80 4.15
C GLU A 25 -16.67 -2.61 3.04
N ARG A 26 -16.04 -3.64 2.49
CA ARG A 26 -16.68 -4.54 1.51
C ARG A 26 -17.90 -5.26 2.09
N GLN A 27 -17.78 -5.79 3.31
CA GLN A 27 -18.90 -6.49 3.96
C GLN A 27 -20.04 -5.53 4.29
N LYS A 28 -19.72 -4.31 4.75
CA LYS A 28 -20.69 -3.25 4.98
C LYS A 28 -21.40 -2.87 3.69
N GLN A 29 -20.68 -2.65 2.61
CA GLN A 29 -21.25 -2.35 1.29
C GLN A 29 -22.22 -3.43 0.84
N LYS A 30 -21.80 -4.71 0.85
CA LYS A 30 -22.64 -5.84 0.48
C LYS A 30 -23.88 -6.00 1.36
N PHE A 31 -23.76 -5.71 2.66
CA PHE A 31 -24.90 -5.70 3.56
C PHE A 31 -25.90 -4.59 3.21
N LEU A 32 -25.41 -3.40 2.87
CA LEU A 32 -26.24 -2.25 2.48
C LEU A 32 -26.94 -2.45 1.12
N GLU A 33 -26.33 -3.23 0.21
CA GLU A 33 -26.94 -3.61 -1.09
C GLU A 33 -28.25 -4.39 -0.91
N GLY A 34 -28.45 -5.07 0.24
CA GLY A 34 -29.70 -5.76 0.56
C GLY A 34 -30.87 -4.83 0.92
N PHE A 35 -30.64 -3.54 1.15
CA PHE A 35 -31.66 -2.58 1.59
C PHE A 35 -32.12 -1.69 0.44
N PHE A 36 -33.17 -2.12 -0.25
CA PHE A 36 -33.73 -1.39 -1.40
C PHE A 36 -34.54 -0.17 -0.98
N ILE A 37 -34.41 0.92 -1.75
CA ILE A 37 -35.15 2.17 -1.54
C ILE A 37 -36.65 2.01 -1.76
N ASP A 38 -37.06 1.08 -2.61
CA ASP A 38 -38.48 0.85 -2.95
C ASP A 38 -39.30 0.43 -1.72
N VAL A 39 -38.75 -0.47 -0.92
CA VAL A 39 -39.40 -0.96 0.32
C VAL A 39 -39.05 -0.13 1.56
N ALA A 40 -38.14 0.84 1.44
CA ALA A 40 -37.69 1.65 2.56
C ALA A 40 -38.80 2.58 3.08
N SER A 41 -38.95 2.68 4.40
CA SER A 41 -39.80 3.69 5.02
C SER A 41 -38.95 4.91 5.35
N ILE A 42 -39.02 5.94 4.51
CA ILE A 42 -38.25 7.18 4.66
C ILE A 42 -39.23 8.36 4.74
N PRO A 43 -39.22 9.15 5.83
CA PRO A 43 -40.12 10.28 6.01
C PRO A 43 -40.06 11.27 4.84
N GLY A 44 -41.22 11.58 4.26
CA GLY A 44 -41.33 12.51 3.13
C GLY A 44 -40.83 11.96 1.79
N VAL A 45 -40.40 10.70 1.69
CA VAL A 45 -39.96 10.10 0.42
C VAL A 45 -40.98 9.04 -0.03
N GLY A 46 -42.03 9.52 -0.71
CA GLY A 46 -43.07 8.67 -1.30
C GLY A 46 -42.66 8.02 -2.64
N PRO A 47 -43.57 7.24 -3.27
CA PRO A 47 -43.28 6.45 -4.47
C PRO A 47 -42.65 7.24 -5.63
N ALA A 48 -43.15 8.44 -5.93
CA ALA A 48 -42.62 9.28 -7.00
C ALA A 48 -41.16 9.73 -6.74
N ARG A 49 -40.83 10.05 -5.48
CA ARG A 49 -39.47 10.43 -5.09
C ARG A 49 -38.52 9.23 -5.07
N LYS A 50 -39.00 8.05 -4.68
CA LYS A 50 -38.24 6.79 -4.79
C LYS A 50 -37.93 6.44 -6.24
N ALA A 51 -38.90 6.59 -7.14
CA ALA A 51 -38.69 6.40 -8.57
C ALA A 51 -37.62 7.37 -9.12
N ALA A 52 -37.65 8.64 -8.71
CA ALA A 52 -36.63 9.62 -9.10
C ALA A 52 -35.22 9.25 -8.61
N LEU A 53 -35.09 8.74 -7.37
CA LEU A 53 -33.82 8.24 -6.83
C LEU A 53 -33.28 7.07 -7.66
N ARG A 54 -34.14 6.10 -8.01
CA ARG A 54 -33.77 4.96 -8.86
C ARG A 54 -33.31 5.38 -10.26
N SER A 55 -34.01 6.33 -10.88
CA SER A 55 -33.57 6.88 -12.19
C SER A 55 -32.20 7.56 -12.13
N PHE A 56 -31.73 7.93 -10.94
CA PHE A 56 -30.39 8.46 -10.69
C PHE A 56 -29.37 7.40 -10.24
N GLY A 57 -29.74 6.11 -10.29
CA GLY A 57 -28.88 4.99 -9.89
C GLY A 57 -28.81 4.76 -8.37
N ILE A 58 -29.73 5.35 -7.59
CA ILE A 58 -29.82 5.11 -6.15
C ILE A 58 -30.90 4.07 -5.90
N GLU A 59 -30.50 2.80 -5.90
CA GLU A 59 -31.42 1.68 -5.74
C GLU A 59 -31.40 1.11 -4.32
N THR A 60 -30.23 1.13 -3.69
CA THR A 60 -29.97 0.54 -2.37
C THR A 60 -29.39 1.55 -1.39
N ALA A 61 -29.33 1.19 -0.10
CA ALA A 61 -28.64 1.99 0.91
C ALA A 61 -27.14 2.14 0.62
N ALA A 62 -26.57 1.24 -0.18
CA ALA A 62 -25.16 1.24 -0.58
C ALA A 62 -24.84 2.37 -1.57
N ASP A 63 -25.80 2.75 -2.40
CA ASP A 63 -25.67 3.79 -3.45
C ASP A 63 -25.91 5.21 -2.91
N VAL A 64 -26.44 5.32 -1.70
CA VAL A 64 -26.76 6.60 -1.08
C VAL A 64 -25.49 7.33 -0.70
N THR A 65 -25.26 8.48 -1.34
CA THR A 65 -24.28 9.49 -0.92
C THR A 65 -24.97 10.85 -0.86
N ARG A 66 -24.50 11.75 0.01
CA ARG A 66 -25.09 13.10 0.11
C ARG A 66 -25.05 13.83 -1.23
N ARG A 67 -23.99 13.60 -2.01
CA ARG A 67 -23.83 14.18 -3.35
C ARG A 67 -24.84 13.59 -4.35
N SER A 68 -24.98 12.27 -4.42
CA SER A 68 -25.91 11.63 -5.37
C SER A 68 -27.36 12.03 -5.09
N VAL A 69 -27.77 12.07 -3.82
CA VAL A 69 -29.14 12.47 -3.45
C VAL A 69 -29.42 13.95 -3.76
N LYS A 70 -28.48 14.86 -3.49
CA LYS A 70 -28.65 16.30 -3.81
C LYS A 70 -28.77 16.60 -5.31
N GLN A 71 -28.24 15.72 -6.16
CA GLN A 71 -28.34 15.89 -7.61
C GLN A 71 -29.74 15.54 -8.15
N VAL A 72 -30.54 14.82 -7.37
CA VAL A 72 -31.90 14.45 -7.77
C VAL A 72 -32.83 15.66 -7.63
N LYS A 73 -33.45 16.05 -8.75
CA LYS A 73 -34.40 17.17 -8.78
C LYS A 73 -35.53 16.95 -7.77
N GLY A 74 -35.74 17.93 -6.90
CA GLY A 74 -36.77 17.87 -5.85
C GLY A 74 -36.28 17.32 -4.50
N PHE A 75 -34.99 16.98 -4.37
CA PHE A 75 -34.36 16.65 -3.08
C PHE A 75 -33.57 17.84 -2.53
N GLY A 76 -34.22 18.62 -1.66
CA GLY A 76 -33.54 19.65 -0.84
C GLY A 76 -32.78 19.07 0.35
N ASP A 77 -32.21 19.93 1.18
CA ASP A 77 -31.39 19.51 2.33
C ASP A 77 -32.13 18.59 3.31
N HIS A 78 -33.40 18.88 3.60
CA HIS A 78 -34.21 18.07 4.51
C HIS A 78 -34.44 16.64 3.99
N LEU A 79 -34.85 16.49 2.72
CA LEU A 79 -35.06 15.16 2.12
C LEU A 79 -33.74 14.42 1.92
N THR A 80 -32.67 15.14 1.59
CA THR A 80 -31.33 14.57 1.55
C THR A 80 -30.95 14.00 2.90
N GLN A 81 -31.18 14.75 3.98
CA GLN A 81 -30.87 14.28 5.33
C GLN A 81 -31.70 13.06 5.71
N ALA A 82 -33.00 13.03 5.38
CA ALA A 82 -33.85 11.87 5.65
C ALA A 82 -33.35 10.58 4.97
N VAL A 83 -32.86 10.66 3.72
CA VAL A 83 -32.28 9.51 3.01
C VAL A 83 -30.93 9.09 3.61
N ILE A 84 -30.11 10.06 4.05
CA ILE A 84 -28.84 9.79 4.74
C ILE A 84 -29.08 9.15 6.11
N ASP A 85 -30.06 9.62 6.86
CA ASP A 85 -30.43 9.07 8.17
C ASP A 85 -30.98 7.65 8.02
N TRP A 86 -31.74 7.38 6.96
CA TRP A 86 -32.16 6.03 6.61
C TRP A 86 -30.95 5.11 6.34
N LYS A 87 -29.99 5.53 5.50
CA LYS A 87 -28.74 4.79 5.31
C LYS A 87 -28.05 4.53 6.65
N ALA A 88 -27.90 5.56 7.49
CA ALA A 88 -27.28 5.43 8.81
C ALA A 88 -28.03 4.44 9.71
N SER A 89 -29.36 4.35 9.60
CA SER A 89 -30.17 3.37 10.33
C SER A 89 -29.89 1.93 9.87
N CYS A 90 -29.69 1.72 8.56
CA CYS A 90 -29.25 0.43 8.03
C CYS A 90 -27.83 0.10 8.50
N GLU A 91 -26.91 1.07 8.45
CA GLU A 91 -25.53 0.88 8.91
C GLU A 91 -25.43 0.50 10.39
N ARG A 92 -26.29 1.05 11.26
CA ARG A 92 -26.31 0.67 12.69
C ARG A 92 -26.67 -0.79 12.93
N ARG A 93 -27.35 -1.44 11.98
CA ARG A 93 -27.71 -2.86 12.04
C ARG A 93 -26.60 -3.77 11.53
N PHE A 94 -25.57 -3.20 10.91
CA PHE A 94 -24.45 -3.96 10.39
C PHE A 94 -23.61 -4.53 11.53
N VAL A 95 -23.38 -5.85 11.48
CA VAL A 95 -22.47 -6.55 12.39
C VAL A 95 -21.33 -7.11 11.55
N PHE A 96 -20.12 -6.64 11.82
CA PHE A 96 -18.92 -7.11 11.14
C PHE A 96 -18.60 -8.56 11.52
N ARG A 97 -18.41 -9.44 10.54
CA ARG A 97 -18.01 -10.84 10.75
C ARG A 97 -16.58 -11.05 10.26
N PRO A 98 -15.56 -10.99 11.13
CA PRO A 98 -14.16 -11.04 10.73
C PRO A 98 -13.77 -12.35 10.03
N ASN A 99 -14.36 -13.48 10.44
CA ASN A 99 -14.06 -14.80 9.88
C ASN A 99 -14.54 -14.98 8.42
N GLU A 100 -15.56 -14.22 8.01
CA GLU A 100 -16.07 -14.23 6.63
C GLU A 100 -15.41 -13.13 5.78
N ALA A 101 -14.86 -12.10 6.42
CA ALA A 101 -14.43 -10.87 5.77
C ALA A 101 -13.01 -10.99 5.16
N VAL A 102 -12.06 -11.61 5.88
CA VAL A 102 -10.70 -11.85 5.36
C VAL A 102 -10.59 -13.30 4.90
N THR A 103 -10.51 -13.51 3.59
CA THR A 103 -10.43 -14.86 3.02
C THR A 103 -9.05 -15.47 3.29
N PRO A 104 -8.93 -16.81 3.28
CA PRO A 104 -7.63 -17.47 3.26
C PRO A 104 -6.74 -17.02 2.10
N ALA A 105 -7.33 -16.68 0.95
CA ALA A 105 -6.62 -16.17 -0.21
C ALA A 105 -6.00 -14.79 0.05
N ASP A 106 -6.72 -13.88 0.71
CA ASP A 106 -6.21 -12.55 1.08
C ASP A 106 -5.00 -12.67 2.01
N ARG A 107 -5.09 -13.54 3.04
CA ARG A 107 -3.96 -13.84 3.94
C ARG A 107 -2.77 -14.42 3.17
N GLN A 108 -3.03 -15.38 2.28
CA GLN A 108 -1.98 -16.02 1.48
C GLN A 108 -1.29 -15.02 0.55
N ALA A 109 -2.03 -14.05 -0.01
CA ALA A 109 -1.46 -13.01 -0.84
C ALA A 109 -0.45 -12.12 -0.08
N VAL A 110 -0.77 -11.74 1.16
CA VAL A 110 0.16 -10.98 2.03
C VAL A 110 1.40 -11.81 2.36
N MET A 111 1.21 -13.09 2.72
CA MET A 111 2.33 -14.01 3.00
C MET A 111 3.23 -14.20 1.77
N ALA A 112 2.65 -14.38 0.59
CA ALA A 112 3.39 -14.52 -0.66
C ALA A 112 4.18 -13.25 -0.99
N LYS A 113 3.58 -12.07 -0.79
CA LYS A 113 4.24 -10.77 -0.95
C LYS A 113 5.45 -10.64 -0.02
N MET A 114 5.29 -10.96 1.27
CA MET A 114 6.40 -10.90 2.23
C MET A 114 7.50 -11.91 1.93
N THR A 115 7.13 -13.14 1.54
CA THR A 115 8.08 -14.18 1.16
C THR A 115 8.90 -13.75 -0.07
N ALA A 116 8.25 -13.20 -1.10
CA ALA A 116 8.94 -12.70 -2.28
C ALA A 116 9.90 -11.54 -1.95
N LYS A 117 9.47 -10.60 -1.09
CA LYS A 117 10.30 -9.47 -0.65
C LYS A 117 11.51 -9.95 0.15
N ARG A 118 11.31 -10.88 1.08
CA ARG A 118 12.37 -11.52 1.84
C ARG A 118 13.38 -12.20 0.93
N HIS A 119 12.92 -13.04 0.01
CA HIS A 119 13.78 -13.77 -0.91
C HIS A 119 14.60 -12.84 -1.79
N ARG A 120 14.01 -11.73 -2.27
CA ARG A 120 14.74 -10.70 -3.02
C ARG A 120 15.85 -10.06 -2.19
N LEU A 121 15.59 -9.72 -0.93
CA LEU A 121 16.58 -9.12 -0.03
C LEU A 121 17.71 -10.09 0.31
N GLU A 122 17.38 -11.35 0.62
CA GLU A 122 18.36 -12.41 0.89
C GLU A 122 19.24 -12.72 -0.33
N SER A 123 18.65 -12.76 -1.53
CA SER A 123 19.40 -12.94 -2.78
C SER A 123 20.36 -11.78 -3.02
N ALA A 124 19.91 -10.53 -2.82
CA ALA A 124 20.77 -9.36 -2.98
C ALA A 124 21.95 -9.36 -2.00
N LEU A 125 21.73 -9.77 -0.75
CA LEU A 125 22.80 -9.93 0.24
C LEU A 125 23.82 -11.01 -0.17
N THR A 126 23.34 -12.13 -0.72
CA THR A 126 24.19 -13.24 -1.16
C THR A 126 25.05 -12.86 -2.35
N VAL A 127 24.46 -12.19 -3.34
CA VAL A 127 25.17 -11.66 -4.51
C VAL A 127 26.21 -10.63 -4.06
N GLY A 128 25.82 -9.65 -3.23
CA GLY A 128 26.74 -8.62 -2.73
C GLY A 128 27.91 -9.20 -1.93
N ALA A 129 27.68 -10.22 -1.09
CA ALA A 129 28.76 -10.91 -0.37
C ALA A 129 29.74 -11.59 -1.33
N THR A 130 29.22 -12.23 -2.38
CA THR A 130 30.04 -12.90 -3.41
C THR A 130 30.86 -11.89 -4.20
N GLU A 131 30.27 -10.75 -4.56
CA GLU A 131 30.97 -9.65 -5.24
C GLU A 131 32.07 -9.05 -4.37
N LEU A 132 31.81 -8.79 -3.08
CA LEU A 132 32.82 -8.30 -2.15
C LEU A 132 33.99 -9.27 -1.99
N GLN A 133 33.70 -10.56 -1.90
CA GLN A 133 34.75 -11.59 -1.85
C GLN A 133 35.58 -11.60 -3.13
N ARG A 134 34.94 -11.46 -4.29
CA ARG A 134 35.61 -11.34 -5.58
C ARG A 134 36.49 -10.10 -5.65
N PHE A 135 36.01 -8.94 -5.21
CA PHE A 135 36.82 -7.72 -5.13
C PHE A 135 38.01 -7.88 -4.20
N ARG A 136 37.82 -8.49 -3.03
CA ARG A 136 38.91 -8.77 -2.07
C ARG A 136 40.02 -9.61 -2.69
N LEU A 137 39.67 -10.61 -3.51
CA LEU A 137 40.64 -11.48 -4.17
C LEU A 137 41.34 -10.79 -5.35
N HIS A 138 40.64 -9.97 -6.13
CA HIS A 138 41.22 -9.33 -7.32
C HIS A 138 41.93 -8.01 -7.05
N ALA A 139 41.58 -7.29 -5.97
CA ALA A 139 42.18 -6.00 -5.67
C ALA A 139 43.71 -6.09 -5.50
N PRO A 140 44.29 -7.02 -4.72
CA PRO A 140 45.73 -7.16 -4.59
C PRO A 140 46.41 -7.53 -5.92
N ALA A 141 45.80 -8.42 -6.71
CA ALA A 141 46.35 -8.82 -8.01
C ALA A 141 46.50 -7.64 -8.98
N ARG A 142 45.64 -6.62 -8.86
CA ARG A 142 45.72 -5.40 -9.66
C ARG A 142 46.64 -4.34 -9.06
N THR A 143 46.68 -4.23 -7.73
CA THR A 143 47.50 -3.20 -7.05
C THR A 143 48.96 -3.60 -6.90
N MET A 144 49.26 -4.85 -6.55
CA MET A 144 50.64 -5.31 -6.28
C MET A 144 51.61 -5.05 -7.43
N PRO A 145 51.29 -5.34 -8.72
CA PRO A 145 52.23 -5.09 -9.82
C PRO A 145 52.48 -3.60 -10.07
N LEU A 146 51.56 -2.72 -9.66
CA LEU A 146 51.67 -1.28 -9.85
C LEU A 146 52.43 -0.57 -8.72
N MET A 147 52.57 -1.23 -7.55
CA MET A 147 53.22 -0.64 -6.38
C MET A 147 54.68 -0.26 -6.62
N GLU A 148 55.45 -1.14 -7.26
CA GLU A 148 56.88 -0.91 -7.50
C GLU A 148 57.13 0.19 -8.56
N PRO A 149 56.48 0.19 -9.74
CA PRO A 149 56.55 1.31 -10.67
C PRO A 149 56.11 2.65 -10.05
N LEU A 150 55.06 2.64 -9.23
CA LEU A 150 54.58 3.83 -8.53
C LEU A 150 55.63 4.36 -7.54
N ARG A 151 56.28 3.47 -6.78
CA ARG A 151 57.36 3.82 -5.86
C ARG A 151 58.53 4.47 -6.60
N GLN A 152 58.97 3.86 -7.70
CA GLN A 152 60.08 4.40 -8.50
C GLN A 152 59.75 5.76 -9.12
N ALA A 153 58.51 5.95 -9.60
CA ALA A 153 58.06 7.23 -10.11
C ALA A 153 58.03 8.31 -9.01
N ALA A 154 57.60 7.95 -7.80
CA ALA A 154 57.59 8.85 -6.65
C ALA A 154 59.02 9.26 -6.22
N GLU A 155 59.96 8.32 -6.18
CA GLU A 155 61.37 8.57 -5.88
C GLU A 155 62.00 9.51 -6.93
N LYS A 156 61.79 9.26 -8.22
CA LYS A 156 62.27 10.15 -9.31
C LYS A 156 61.70 11.56 -9.20
N LEU A 157 60.41 11.69 -8.91
CA LEU A 157 59.77 12.99 -8.71
C LEU A 157 60.39 13.73 -7.51
N ALA A 158 60.62 13.03 -6.40
CA ALA A 158 61.24 13.60 -5.21
C ALA A 158 62.65 14.11 -5.48
N GLN A 159 63.45 13.33 -6.21
CA GLN A 159 64.80 13.73 -6.63
C GLN A 159 64.75 14.99 -7.49
N ALA A 160 63.92 15.01 -8.55
CA ALA A 160 63.79 16.15 -9.43
C ALA A 160 63.36 17.43 -8.70
N LYS A 161 62.49 17.31 -7.68
CA LYS A 161 62.09 18.44 -6.83
C LYS A 161 63.22 18.95 -5.94
N ALA A 162 64.02 18.05 -5.36
CA ALA A 162 65.16 18.41 -4.53
C ALA A 162 66.29 19.06 -5.34
N ASP A 163 66.49 18.62 -6.59
CA ASP A 163 67.45 19.23 -7.51
C ASP A 163 66.99 20.63 -7.91
N LEU A 164 65.69 20.82 -8.21
CA LEU A 164 65.12 22.14 -8.52
C LEU A 164 65.25 23.14 -7.36
N SER A 165 65.13 22.69 -6.11
CA SER A 165 65.23 23.57 -4.93
C SER A 165 66.67 23.87 -4.49
N ARG A 166 67.65 23.20 -5.10
CA ARG A 166 69.09 23.46 -4.89
C ARG A 166 69.71 24.35 -5.97
N CYS A 167 68.97 24.66 -7.02
CA CYS A 167 69.28 25.70 -8.02
C CYS A 167 68.75 27.06 -7.56
#